data_AF-A0A954NX12-F1
#
_entry.id   AF-A0A954NX12-F1
#
_cell.length_a   1.000
_cell.length_b   1.000
_cell.length_c   1.000
_cell.angle_alpha   90.00
_cell.angle_beta   90.00
_cell.angle_gamma   90.00
#
_symmetry.space_group_name_H-M   'P 1'
#
loop_
_entity.id
_entity.type
_entity.pdbx_description
1 polymer ?
#
loop_
_entity_poly.entity_id
_entity_poly.type
_entity_poly.pdbx_seq_one_letter_code
_entity_poly.pdbx_strand_id
1 'polypeptide(L)'
;HSRSGWRTMGRVNPSRMLRFRDSLTTERMLDSLSSLTADDARFQNPENIEAAYAEAWLFTHFLIHSHRREYMAYLRICSEHTPLNWKTREERLREFEEAFGHSPMNFESQLRQYAAKQGPR
;
A
#
# COMPACT_ATOMS: atom_id res chain seq x y z
N HIS A 1 2.13 19.29 -18.05
CA HIS A 1 2.76 17.96 -17.89
C HIS A 1 3.14 17.73 -16.43
N SER A 2 2.23 17.18 -15.63
CA SER A 2 2.41 17.05 -14.19
C SER A 2 3.20 15.78 -13.84
N ARG A 3 4.54 15.87 -13.86
CA ARG A 3 5.46 14.88 -13.27
C ARG A 3 5.59 15.05 -11.76
N SER A 4 4.47 15.28 -11.07
CA SER A 4 4.45 15.70 -9.66
C SER A 4 3.47 14.87 -8.83
N GLY A 5 3.62 13.54 -8.85
CA GLY A 5 2.88 12.66 -7.94
C GLY A 5 3.55 12.49 -6.57
N TRP A 6 4.89 12.55 -6.52
CA TRP A 6 5.65 12.14 -5.34
C TRP A 6 6.26 13.29 -4.52
N ARG A 7 6.32 14.52 -5.08
CA ARG A 7 6.93 15.67 -4.39
C ARG A 7 5.97 16.42 -3.45
N THR A 8 4.67 16.41 -3.71
CA THR A 8 3.66 16.99 -2.80
C THR A 8 3.26 16.03 -1.67
N MET A 9 3.57 14.74 -1.80
CA MET A 9 3.62 13.80 -0.67
C MET A 9 4.89 13.99 0.19
N GLY A 10 5.66 15.08 -0.03
CA GLY A 10 6.92 15.40 0.64
C GLY A 10 6.80 15.95 2.07
N ARG A 11 5.60 16.01 2.65
CA ARG A 11 5.43 16.17 4.11
C ARG A 11 4.29 15.29 4.57
N VAL A 12 4.58 13.99 4.72
CA VAL A 12 3.85 13.19 5.71
C VAL A 12 4.01 13.92 7.03
N ASN A 13 2.95 14.59 7.47
CA ASN A 13 2.98 15.31 8.74
C ASN A 13 3.05 14.25 9.85
N PRO A 14 4.16 14.12 10.60
CA PRO A 14 4.32 13.08 11.61
C PRO A 14 3.23 13.16 12.70
N SER A 15 2.62 14.33 12.92
CA SER A 15 1.49 14.49 13.84
C SER A 15 0.16 13.95 13.30
N ARG A 16 -0.10 14.05 11.98
CA ARG A 16 -1.24 13.37 11.33
C ARG A 16 -0.99 11.87 11.31
N MET A 17 0.27 11.46 11.14
CA MET A 17 0.71 10.07 11.12
C MET A 17 0.48 9.34 12.45
N LEU A 18 0.71 10.01 13.59
CA LEU A 18 0.45 9.41 14.90
C LEU A 18 -1.06 9.15 15.12
N ARG A 19 -1.91 10.15 14.82
CA ARG A 19 -3.38 10.00 14.88
C ARG A 19 -3.91 8.95 13.89
N PHE A 20 -3.22 8.79 12.76
CA PHE A 20 -3.56 7.82 11.73
C PHE A 20 -3.15 6.40 12.13
N ARG A 21 -2.02 6.24 12.83
CA ARG A 21 -1.64 4.98 13.50
C ARG A 21 -2.63 4.60 14.59
N ASP A 22 -3.13 5.58 15.36
CA ASP A 22 -4.23 5.35 16.32
C ASP A 22 -5.55 4.96 15.64
N SER A 23 -5.78 5.36 14.38
CA SER A 23 -6.98 4.92 13.63
C SER A 23 -6.88 3.49 13.08
N LEU A 24 -5.66 2.92 13.01
CA LEU A 24 -5.43 1.53 12.62
C LEU A 24 -5.71 0.55 13.77
N THR A 25 -5.72 1.01 15.02
CA THR A 25 -6.23 0.25 16.15
C THR A 25 -7.76 0.24 16.11
N THR A 26 -8.35 -0.73 15.41
CA THR A 26 -9.07 -1.85 16.05
C THR A 26 -10.05 -2.55 15.08
N GLU A 27 -10.73 -1.89 14.12
CA GLU A 27 -11.80 -2.59 13.37
C GLU A 27 -12.00 -2.22 11.89
N ARG A 28 -11.19 -1.31 11.31
CA ARG A 28 -11.51 -0.70 10.00
C ARG A 28 -10.49 -1.01 8.90
N MET A 29 -10.04 -2.26 8.76
CA MET A 29 -9.53 -2.71 7.46
C MET A 29 -10.76 -2.96 6.58
N LEU A 30 -11.05 -2.02 5.69
CA LEU A 30 -12.35 -1.96 5.01
C LEU A 30 -12.56 -3.12 4.03
N ASP A 31 -11.51 -3.66 3.42
CA ASP A 31 -11.61 -4.64 2.33
C ASP A 31 -10.21 -5.22 1.95
N SER A 32 -10.13 -6.24 1.09
CA SER A 32 -8.93 -7.04 0.81
C SER A 32 -7.73 -6.25 0.26
N LEU A 33 -6.50 -6.66 0.61
CA LEU A 33 -5.24 -6.12 0.07
C LEU A 33 -5.14 -6.24 -1.45
N SER A 34 -5.84 -7.22 -2.02
CA SER A 34 -5.93 -7.42 -3.46
C SER A 34 -6.59 -6.22 -4.15
N SER A 35 -7.65 -5.66 -3.54
CA SER A 35 -8.31 -4.48 -4.10
C SER A 35 -7.54 -3.19 -3.82
N LEU A 36 -6.69 -3.15 -2.78
CA LEU A 36 -5.79 -2.02 -2.51
C LEU A 36 -4.66 -1.92 -3.54
N THR A 37 -4.12 -3.07 -3.96
CA THR A 37 -2.96 -3.14 -4.88
C THR A 37 -3.40 -3.07 -6.34
N ALA A 38 -4.59 -3.58 -6.64
CA ALA A 38 -5.04 -3.79 -8.02
C ALA A 38 -5.91 -2.66 -8.58
N ASP A 39 -6.47 -1.78 -7.74
CA ASP A 39 -7.36 -0.69 -8.19
C ASP A 39 -7.12 0.62 -7.42
N ASP A 40 -7.30 1.75 -8.12
CA ASP A 40 -7.29 3.08 -7.53
C ASP A 40 -8.68 3.54 -7.05
N ALA A 41 -9.73 2.74 -7.27
CA ALA A 41 -11.11 3.04 -6.89
C ALA A 41 -11.26 3.49 -5.41
N ARG A 42 -10.46 2.91 -4.49
CA ARG A 42 -10.47 3.31 -3.06
C ARG A 42 -9.93 4.72 -2.83
N PHE A 43 -9.01 5.17 -3.68
CA PHE A 43 -8.43 6.51 -3.61
C PHE A 43 -9.31 7.57 -4.32
N GLN A 44 -10.32 7.14 -5.07
CA GLN A 44 -11.28 8.03 -5.75
C GLN A 44 -12.50 8.36 -4.89
N ASN A 45 -12.82 7.54 -3.88
CA ASN A 45 -13.92 7.81 -2.96
C ASN A 45 -13.44 8.65 -1.76
N PRO A 46 -13.91 9.89 -1.57
CA PRO A 46 -13.50 10.75 -0.46
C PRO A 46 -13.87 10.21 0.92
N GLU A 47 -14.86 9.33 1.05
CA GLU A 47 -15.23 8.72 2.33
C GLU A 47 -14.24 7.64 2.78
N ASN A 48 -13.56 7.01 1.82
CA ASN A 48 -12.65 5.88 2.07
C ASN A 48 -11.18 6.23 1.83
N ILE A 49 -10.88 7.42 1.29
CA ILE A 49 -9.52 7.84 0.93
C ILE A 49 -8.55 7.84 2.13
N GLU A 50 -9.03 8.25 3.31
CA GLU A 50 -8.22 8.24 4.54
C GLU A 50 -7.87 6.81 4.95
N ALA A 51 -8.86 5.92 5.00
CA ALA A 51 -8.61 4.52 5.34
C ALA A 51 -7.73 3.81 4.30
N ALA A 52 -7.96 4.05 3.01
CA ALA A 52 -7.18 3.46 1.92
C ALA A 52 -5.70 3.87 1.99
N TYR A 53 -5.43 5.15 2.29
CA TYR A 53 -4.06 5.62 2.45
C TYR A 53 -3.39 5.05 3.71
N ALA A 54 -4.16 4.85 4.80
CA ALA A 54 -3.67 4.16 6.00
C ALA A 54 -3.23 2.75 5.71
N GLU A 55 -4.09 2.02 5.00
CA GLU A 55 -3.86 0.64 4.61
C GLU A 55 -2.65 0.52 3.67
N ALA A 56 -2.56 1.37 2.64
CA ALA A 56 -1.45 1.38 1.69
C ALA A 56 -0.12 1.69 2.36
N TRP A 57 -0.11 2.64 3.30
CA TRP A 57 1.09 2.98 4.04
C TRP A 57 1.53 1.85 4.96
N LEU A 58 0.61 1.28 5.75
CA LEU A 58 0.90 0.15 6.63
C LEU A 58 1.43 -1.05 5.83
N PHE A 59 0.81 -1.34 4.68
CA PHE A 59 1.25 -2.40 3.79
C PHE A 59 2.65 -2.12 3.24
N THR A 60 2.91 -0.91 2.75
CA THR A 60 4.24 -0.49 2.29
C THR A 60 5.30 -0.63 3.39
N HIS A 61 4.97 -0.19 4.61
CA HIS A 61 5.87 -0.28 5.75
C HIS A 61 6.17 -1.74 6.10
N PHE A 62 5.14 -2.59 6.15
CA PHE A 62 5.29 -4.03 6.34
C PHE A 62 6.18 -4.66 5.26
N LEU A 63 5.97 -4.34 3.98
CA LEU A 63 6.78 -4.88 2.89
C LEU A 63 8.25 -4.43 2.99
N ILE A 64 8.51 -3.17 3.33
CA ILE A 64 9.88 -2.66 3.51
C ILE A 64 10.61 -3.38 4.65
N HIS A 65 9.91 -3.67 5.75
CA HIS A 65 10.51 -4.26 6.95
C HIS A 65 10.62 -5.79 6.86
N SER A 66 9.61 -6.46 6.29
CA SER A 66 9.50 -7.92 6.28
C SER A 66 9.90 -8.55 4.94
N HIS A 67 9.76 -7.83 3.83
CA HIS A 67 9.92 -8.33 2.46
C HIS A 67 10.78 -7.38 1.61
N ARG A 68 11.88 -6.88 2.20
CA ARG A 68 12.68 -5.80 1.61
C ARG A 68 13.20 -6.13 0.21
N ARG A 69 13.63 -7.38 -0.02
CA ARG A 69 14.25 -7.79 -1.30
C ARG A 69 13.21 -7.83 -2.41
N GLU A 70 12.06 -8.42 -2.12
CA GLU A 70 10.90 -8.55 -2.98
C GLU A 70 10.31 -7.17 -3.28
N TYR A 71 10.24 -6.29 -2.27
CA TYR A 71 9.81 -4.91 -2.47
C TYR A 71 10.74 -4.13 -3.39
N MET A 72 12.07 -4.33 -3.30
CA MET A 72 13.01 -3.74 -4.27
C MET A 72 12.80 -4.29 -5.69
N ALA A 73 12.54 -5.59 -5.83
CA ALA A 73 12.24 -6.20 -7.13
C ALA A 73 10.96 -5.60 -7.73
N TYR A 74 9.91 -5.46 -6.91
CA TYR A 74 8.65 -4.83 -7.31
C TYR A 74 8.83 -3.38 -7.77
N LEU A 75 9.60 -2.57 -7.02
CA LEU A 75 9.92 -1.20 -7.43
C LEU A 75 10.69 -1.14 -8.74
N ARG A 76 11.56 -2.12 -9.01
CA ARG A 76 12.28 -2.21 -10.28
C ARG A 76 11.31 -2.47 -11.44
N ILE A 77 10.42 -3.45 -11.30
CA ILE A 77 9.37 -3.73 -12.30
C ILE A 77 8.55 -2.46 -12.57
N CYS A 78 8.08 -1.79 -11.51
CA CYS A 78 7.36 -0.52 -11.62
C CYS A 78 8.17 0.59 -12.32
N SER A 79 9.49 0.65 -12.11
CA SER A 79 10.35 1.66 -12.73
C SER A 79 10.55 1.46 -14.24
N GLU A 80 10.37 0.23 -14.72
CA GLU A 80 10.48 -0.14 -16.13
C GLU A 80 9.18 0.16 -16.91
N HIS A 81 8.13 0.64 -16.23
CA HIS A 81 6.86 0.96 -16.86
C HIS A 81 6.99 2.14 -17.82
N THR A 82 6.45 1.96 -19.03
CA THR A 82 6.38 3.05 -20.01
C THR A 82 5.39 4.10 -19.53
N PRO A 83 5.77 5.40 -19.51
CA PRO A 83 4.86 6.48 -19.16
C PRO A 83 3.61 6.47 -20.06
N LEU A 84 2.44 6.76 -19.49
CA LEU A 84 1.11 6.79 -20.16
C LEU A 84 0.49 5.43 -20.48
N ASN A 85 1.12 4.30 -20.11
CA ASN A 85 0.45 3.00 -20.18
C ASN A 85 -0.24 2.71 -18.84
N TRP A 86 -1.57 2.86 -18.81
CA TRP A 86 -2.38 2.49 -17.65
C TRP A 86 -2.50 0.98 -17.59
N LYS A 87 -1.91 0.37 -16.56
CA LYS A 87 -1.97 -1.08 -16.38
C LYS A 87 -3.34 -1.51 -15.87
N THR A 88 -3.81 -2.67 -16.35
CA THR A 88 -5.06 -3.24 -15.85
C THR A 88 -4.88 -3.79 -14.43
N ARG A 89 -6.01 -4.10 -13.79
CA ARG A 89 -6.06 -4.73 -12.47
C ARG A 89 -5.23 -6.02 -12.42
N GLU A 90 -5.36 -6.83 -13.46
CA GLU A 90 -4.72 -8.14 -13.58
C GLU A 90 -3.21 -8.01 -13.79
N GLU A 91 -2.76 -7.01 -14.56
CA GLU A 91 -1.34 -6.74 -14.79
C GLU A 91 -0.65 -6.30 -13.49
N ARG A 92 -1.26 -5.39 -12.73
CA ARG A 92 -0.73 -4.98 -11.41
C ARG A 92 -0.60 -6.13 -10.43
N LEU A 93 -1.61 -7.02 -10.38
CA LEU A 93 -1.56 -8.20 -9.52
C LEU A 93 -0.46 -9.17 -9.98
N ARG A 94 -0.31 -9.36 -11.29
CA ARG A 94 0.74 -10.23 -11.85
C ARG A 94 2.14 -9.73 -11.52
N GLU A 95 2.39 -8.43 -11.62
CA GLU A 95 3.69 -7.83 -11.29
C GLU A 95 4.01 -7.94 -9.80
N PHE A 96 2.99 -7.79 -8.97
CA PHE A 96 3.13 -8.04 -7.55
C PHE A 96 3.49 -9.51 -7.30
N GLU A 97 2.75 -10.44 -7.91
CA GLU A 97 3.03 -11.88 -7.79
C GLU A 97 4.41 -12.26 -8.33
N GLU A 98 4.88 -11.62 -9.39
CA GLU A 98 6.21 -11.81 -9.96
C GLU A 98 7.32 -11.39 -8.96
N ALA A 99 7.11 -10.28 -8.26
CA ALA A 99 8.09 -9.78 -7.29
C ALA A 99 8.06 -10.50 -5.94
N PHE A 100 6.87 -10.87 -5.45
CA PHE A 100 6.65 -11.41 -4.11
C PHE A 100 6.42 -12.93 -4.09
N GLY A 101 6.24 -13.57 -5.24
CA GLY A 101 5.93 -15.00 -5.39
C GLY A 101 4.51 -15.39 -4.96
N HIS A 102 3.73 -14.45 -4.44
CA HIS A 102 2.42 -14.69 -3.85
C HIS A 102 1.48 -13.50 -4.09
N SER A 103 0.19 -13.80 -4.19
CA SER A 103 -0.86 -12.77 -4.29
C SER A 103 -0.90 -11.88 -3.03
N PRO A 104 -1.23 -10.57 -3.15
CA PRO A 104 -1.35 -9.66 -2.00
C PRO A 104 -2.22 -10.21 -0.86
N MET A 105 -3.26 -10.98 -1.17
CA MET A 105 -4.16 -11.60 -0.19
C MET A 105 -3.41 -12.50 0.82
N ASN A 106 -2.30 -13.12 0.43
CA ASN A 106 -1.51 -13.98 1.31
C ASN A 106 -0.79 -13.20 2.43
N PHE A 107 -0.67 -11.89 2.28
CA PHE A 107 -0.05 -11.02 3.27
C PHE A 107 -1.04 -10.45 4.28
N GLU A 108 -2.36 -10.65 4.11
CA GLU A 108 -3.38 -10.05 4.98
C GLU A 108 -3.22 -10.45 6.44
N SER A 109 -3.08 -11.74 6.71
CA SER A 109 -2.90 -12.24 8.10
C SER A 109 -1.58 -11.73 8.70
N GLN A 110 -0.51 -11.70 7.91
CA GLN A 110 0.80 -11.21 8.35
C GLN A 110 0.77 -9.70 8.63
N LEU A 111 0.08 -8.93 7.78
CA LEU A 111 -0.11 -7.51 7.95
C LEU A 111 -0.93 -7.19 9.21
N ARG A 112 -2.01 -7.94 9.46
CA ARG A 112 -2.81 -7.81 10.70
C ARG A 112 -1.97 -8.09 11.94
N GLN A 113 -1.17 -9.17 11.93
CA GLN A 113 -0.26 -9.48 13.03
C GLN A 113 0.83 -8.41 13.20
N TYR A 114 1.35 -7.87 12.10
CA TYR A 114 2.32 -6.79 12.11
C TYR A 114 1.72 -5.51 12.71
N ALA A 115 0.51 -5.14 12.30
CA ALA A 115 -0.23 -4.00 12.83
C ALA A 115 -0.47 -4.12 14.33
N ALA A 116 -0.91 -5.29 14.80
CA ALA A 116 -1.14 -5.57 16.22
C ALA A 116 0.15 -5.42 17.06
N LYS A 117 1.30 -5.79 16.51
CA LYS A 117 2.61 -5.61 17.17
C LYS A 117 3.09 -4.15 17.22
N GLN A 118 2.55 -3.29 16.36
CA GLN A 118 2.94 -1.88 16.21
C GLN A 118 2.01 -0.90 16.92
N GLY A 119 0.90 -1.39 17.50
CA GLY A 119 -0.01 -0.60 18.34
C GLY A 119 0.66 -0.14 19.66
N PRO A 120 0.18 0.95 20.28
CA PRO A 120 0.74 1.44 21.52
C PRO A 120 0.62 0.36 22.61
N ARG A 121 1.70 0.16 23.37
CA ARG A 121 1.66 -0.57 24.64
C ARG A 121 0.89 0.25 25.68
#